data_AF-A0A0I9U4E4-F1
#
_entry.id   AF-A0A0I9U4E4-F1
#
_cell.length_a   1.000
_cell.length_b   1.000
_cell.length_c   1.000
_cell.angle_alpha   90.00
_cell.angle_beta   90.00
_cell.angle_gamma   90.00
#
_symmetry.space_group_name_H-M   'P 1'
#
loop_
_entity.id
_entity.type
_entity.pdbx_description
1 polymer ?
#
loop_
_entity_poly.entity_id
_entity_poly.type
_entity_poly.pdbx_seq_one_letter_code
_entity_poly.pdbx_strand_id
1 'polypeptide(L)'
;MSELAASNLSDHLRTCRRRLTDLANRLNEYALTLTNSAKEYATTEADNAEGLQLEQSRMASAPQISTQAAITQENEEIPDEPIIGLAGYQRLYWNQPPEFNSNNIYEGVGVGSLRELLLGFRDVEAELDVFSNRLQKWENRLREQWSGPAAEQAATTATELNRWMCVFITETAEATDAVATIGQAYERARDGVIPPKAIEDNRTQRADLASEQAAGLVRHDKKISELDAEYDQFWMTDMEAMCWYERAVGIALMRMPVWKKLPWRAFGLASVRERGG
;
A
#
# COMPACT_ATOMS: atom_id res chain seq x y z
N MET A 1 -8.62 8.77 15.82
CA MET A 1 -8.72 7.65 14.85
C MET A 1 -9.25 6.47 15.61
N SER A 2 -10.33 5.84 15.14
CA SER A 2 -10.80 4.59 15.72
C SER A 2 -9.74 3.48 15.67
N GLU A 3 -9.76 2.58 16.66
CA GLU A 3 -8.83 1.43 16.71
C GLU A 3 -8.94 0.56 15.44
N LEU A 4 -10.14 0.43 14.88
CA LEU A 4 -10.40 -0.28 13.64
C LEU A 4 -9.65 0.34 12.45
N ALA A 5 -9.68 1.66 12.31
CA ALA A 5 -8.95 2.35 11.23
C ALA A 5 -7.42 2.19 11.37
N ALA A 6 -6.91 2.25 12.61
CA ALA A 6 -5.49 2.00 12.89
C ALA A 6 -5.08 0.55 12.62
N SER A 7 -5.93 -0.43 12.96
CA SER A 7 -5.71 -1.86 12.67
C SER A 7 -5.68 -2.10 11.16
N ASN A 8 -6.66 -1.59 10.42
CA ASN A 8 -6.72 -1.73 8.96
C ASN A 8 -5.45 -1.18 8.29
N LEU A 9 -5.03 0.03 8.66
CA LEU A 9 -3.79 0.62 8.17
C LEU A 9 -2.57 -0.28 8.47
N SER A 10 -2.44 -0.75 9.71
CA SER A 10 -1.37 -1.68 10.12
C SER A 10 -1.35 -2.98 9.30
N ASP A 11 -2.53 -3.50 8.94
CA ASP A 11 -2.67 -4.72 8.14
C ASP A 11 -2.30 -4.50 6.66
N HIS A 12 -2.66 -3.35 6.06
CA HIS A 12 -2.16 -2.98 4.73
C HIS A 12 -0.63 -2.83 4.73
N LEU A 13 -0.04 -2.14 5.71
CA LEU A 13 1.41 -1.99 5.84
C LEU A 13 2.15 -3.33 5.98
N ARG A 14 1.62 -4.23 6.82
CA ARG A 14 2.18 -5.57 7.03
C ARG A 14 2.06 -6.45 5.80
N THR A 15 1.10 -6.18 4.92
CA THR A 15 0.91 -6.87 3.65
C THR A 15 1.83 -6.32 2.57
N CYS A 16 1.90 -4.99 2.41
CA CYS A 16 2.83 -4.29 1.50
C CYS A 16 4.28 -4.72 1.74
N ARG A 17 4.77 -4.60 2.98
CA ARG A 17 6.14 -4.99 3.37
C ARG A 17 6.44 -6.46 3.05
N ARG A 18 5.45 -7.34 3.16
CA ARG A 18 5.59 -8.76 2.81
C ARG A 18 5.80 -8.93 1.32
N ARG A 19 5.03 -8.24 0.47
CA ARG A 19 5.21 -8.26 -1.00
C ARG A 19 6.60 -7.76 -1.43
N LEU A 20 7.08 -6.68 -0.83
CA LEU A 20 8.44 -6.18 -1.08
C LEU A 20 9.51 -7.21 -0.68
N THR A 21 9.32 -7.92 0.43
CA THR A 21 10.22 -9.00 0.87
C THR A 21 10.14 -10.22 -0.06
N ASP A 22 8.93 -10.64 -0.44
CA ASP A 22 8.68 -11.73 -1.39
C ASP A 22 9.36 -11.42 -2.75
N LEU A 23 9.29 -10.16 -3.21
CA LEU A 23 9.95 -9.67 -4.43
C LEU A 23 11.47 -9.76 -4.31
N ALA A 24 12.05 -9.17 -3.26
CA ALA A 24 13.51 -9.16 -3.05
C ALA A 24 14.11 -10.57 -3.03
N ASN A 25 13.43 -11.51 -2.35
CA ASN A 25 13.84 -12.92 -2.31
C ASN A 25 13.81 -13.56 -3.71
N ARG A 26 12.74 -13.33 -4.49
CA ARG A 26 12.61 -13.91 -5.84
C ARG A 26 13.58 -13.32 -6.86
N LEU A 27 13.90 -12.03 -6.76
CA LEU A 27 14.94 -11.43 -7.61
C LEU A 27 16.31 -12.07 -7.36
N ASN A 28 16.63 -12.38 -6.10
CA ASN A 28 17.88 -13.05 -5.74
C ASN A 28 17.93 -14.50 -6.28
N GLU A 29 16.86 -15.28 -6.12
CA GLU A 29 16.75 -16.64 -6.71
C GLU A 29 16.86 -16.64 -8.24
N TYR A 30 16.21 -15.67 -8.89
CA TYR A 30 16.22 -15.55 -10.33
C TYR A 30 17.62 -15.18 -10.86
N ALA A 31 18.29 -14.21 -10.23
CA ALA A 31 19.68 -13.86 -10.53
C ALA A 31 20.66 -15.03 -10.34
N LEU A 32 20.47 -15.84 -9.29
CA LEU A 32 21.25 -17.07 -9.07
C LEU A 32 21.03 -18.09 -10.20
N THR A 33 19.78 -18.30 -10.61
CA THR A 33 19.48 -19.27 -11.67
C THR A 33 20.05 -18.83 -13.01
N LEU A 34 19.89 -17.56 -13.38
CA LEU A 34 20.51 -16.96 -14.56
C LEU A 34 22.05 -17.10 -14.55
N THR A 35 22.68 -16.89 -13.40
CA THR A 35 24.13 -17.05 -13.23
C THR A 35 24.57 -18.51 -13.41
N ASN A 36 23.75 -19.47 -12.99
CA ASN A 36 24.03 -20.89 -13.17
C ASN A 36 23.81 -21.32 -14.61
N SER A 37 22.70 -20.94 -15.24
CA SER A 37 22.46 -21.20 -16.67
C SER A 37 23.54 -20.56 -17.55
N ALA A 38 24.00 -19.33 -17.26
CA ALA A 38 25.11 -18.72 -17.99
C ALA A 38 26.44 -19.49 -17.85
N LYS A 39 26.70 -20.13 -16.69
CA LYS A 39 27.85 -21.02 -16.53
C LYS A 39 27.68 -22.32 -17.30
N GLU A 40 26.49 -22.92 -17.27
CA GLU A 40 26.15 -24.13 -18.02
C GLU A 40 26.25 -23.90 -19.54
N TYR A 41 25.81 -22.73 -20.03
CA TYR A 41 26.03 -22.28 -21.41
C TYR A 41 27.50 -22.06 -21.72
N ALA A 42 28.29 -21.45 -20.84
CA ALA A 42 29.73 -21.29 -21.07
C ALA A 42 30.50 -22.62 -21.10
N THR A 43 30.08 -23.64 -20.33
CA THR A 43 30.63 -25.00 -20.44
C THR A 43 30.13 -25.71 -21.69
N THR A 44 28.83 -25.63 -22.02
CA THR A 44 28.31 -26.26 -23.24
C THR A 44 28.77 -25.56 -24.50
N GLU A 45 29.15 -24.27 -24.51
CA GLU A 45 29.74 -23.62 -25.69
C GLU A 45 31.18 -24.13 -25.95
N ALA A 46 31.92 -24.49 -24.89
CA ALA A 46 33.20 -25.20 -25.03
C ALA A 46 32.99 -26.65 -25.53
N ASP A 47 32.07 -27.40 -24.91
CA ASP A 47 31.75 -28.78 -25.30
C ASP A 47 31.13 -28.84 -26.72
N ASN A 48 30.33 -27.84 -27.10
CA ASN A 48 29.73 -27.70 -28.43
C ASN A 48 30.76 -27.23 -29.46
N ALA A 49 31.85 -26.55 -29.09
CA ALA A 49 32.93 -26.26 -30.05
C ALA A 49 33.64 -27.56 -30.49
N GLU A 50 33.82 -28.52 -29.59
CA GLU A 50 34.29 -29.87 -29.91
C GLU A 50 33.19 -30.70 -30.61
N GLY A 51 31.96 -30.63 -30.09
CA GLY A 51 30.78 -31.29 -30.63
C GLY A 51 30.48 -30.88 -32.08
N LEU A 52 30.60 -29.60 -32.42
CA LEU A 52 30.34 -29.07 -33.75
C LEU A 52 31.37 -29.56 -34.79
N GLN A 53 32.61 -29.85 -34.40
CA GLN A 53 33.58 -30.49 -35.31
C GLN A 53 33.20 -31.95 -35.60
N LEU A 54 32.71 -32.67 -34.58
CA LEU A 54 32.19 -34.02 -34.72
C LEU A 54 30.86 -34.06 -35.50
N GLU A 55 29.99 -33.07 -35.32
CA GLU A 55 28.70 -32.97 -36.02
C GLU A 55 28.84 -32.45 -37.45
N GLN A 56 29.74 -31.50 -37.75
CA GLN A 56 30.04 -31.10 -39.14
C GLN A 56 30.54 -32.30 -39.96
N SER A 57 31.29 -33.21 -39.33
CA SER A 57 31.73 -34.48 -39.93
C SER A 57 30.58 -35.49 -40.16
N ARG A 58 29.43 -35.29 -39.51
CA ARG A 58 28.29 -36.22 -39.46
C ARG A 58 27.06 -35.72 -40.24
N MET A 59 26.84 -34.40 -40.26
CA MET A 59 25.77 -33.70 -40.97
C MET A 59 25.99 -33.63 -42.49
N ALA A 60 27.16 -33.99 -43.00
CA ALA A 60 27.41 -34.16 -44.43
C ALA A 60 26.61 -35.30 -45.10
N SER A 61 25.68 -35.97 -44.38
CA SER A 61 25.14 -37.27 -44.79
C SER A 61 23.63 -37.55 -44.57
N ALA A 62 22.78 -36.63 -44.09
CA ALA A 62 21.32 -36.90 -43.95
C ALA A 62 20.38 -35.64 -43.97
N PRO A 63 19.09 -35.76 -44.39
CA PRO A 63 18.19 -34.62 -44.64
C PRO A 63 17.05 -34.39 -43.60
N GLN A 64 16.36 -33.24 -43.68
CA GLN A 64 15.38 -32.72 -42.68
C GLN A 64 13.88 -32.81 -43.08
N ILE A 65 12.98 -32.76 -42.08
CA ILE A 65 11.53 -32.43 -42.19
C ILE A 65 11.09 -31.57 -40.96
N SER A 66 10.05 -30.74 -41.11
CA SER A 66 9.54 -29.71 -40.18
C SER A 66 8.06 -29.91 -39.78
N THR A 67 7.57 -29.34 -38.65
CA THR A 67 6.26 -28.59 -38.53
C THR A 67 5.98 -27.95 -37.13
N GLN A 68 4.77 -27.36 -36.92
CA GLN A 68 4.46 -26.10 -36.19
C GLN A 68 3.27 -26.20 -35.17
N ALA A 69 3.07 -25.17 -34.31
CA ALA A 69 1.80 -24.64 -33.72
C ALA A 69 1.29 -25.17 -32.33
N ALA A 70 0.40 -24.50 -31.54
CA ALA A 70 0.02 -23.09 -31.24
C ALA A 70 -1.13 -23.03 -30.14
N ILE A 71 -1.63 -21.83 -29.76
CA ILE A 71 -2.94 -21.51 -29.05
C ILE A 71 -2.98 -21.72 -27.49
N THR A 72 -3.67 -20.97 -26.57
CA THR A 72 -4.31 -19.61 -26.43
C THR A 72 -4.66 -19.34 -24.91
N GLN A 73 -5.23 -18.18 -24.51
CA GLN A 73 -5.62 -17.74 -23.13
C GLN A 73 -7.16 -17.70 -22.84
N GLU A 74 -7.55 -17.58 -21.56
CA GLU A 74 -8.88 -17.14 -21.07
C GLU A 74 -8.79 -16.03 -19.99
N ASN A 75 -9.88 -15.27 -19.79
CA ASN A 75 -10.04 -14.14 -18.85
C ASN A 75 -11.12 -14.45 -17.79
N GLU A 76 -11.10 -13.78 -16.64
CA GLU A 76 -12.23 -13.75 -15.70
C GLU A 76 -12.32 -12.41 -14.93
N GLU A 77 -13.53 -12.05 -14.48
CA GLU A 77 -13.97 -10.73 -13.99
C GLU A 77 -14.50 -10.82 -12.54
N ILE A 78 -14.49 -9.74 -11.75
CA ILE A 78 -14.80 -9.76 -10.29
C ILE A 78 -15.79 -8.62 -9.92
N PRO A 79 -16.80 -8.84 -9.04
CA PRO A 79 -17.94 -7.91 -8.84
C PRO A 79 -17.87 -7.00 -7.59
N ASP A 80 -18.77 -6.00 -7.56
CA ASP A 80 -18.93 -4.95 -6.53
C ASP A 80 -19.72 -5.38 -5.27
N GLU A 81 -19.29 -4.94 -4.07
CA GLU A 81 -20.16 -4.74 -2.89
C GLU A 81 -19.67 -3.57 -1.96
N PRO A 82 -20.55 -2.93 -1.17
CA PRO A 82 -20.28 -1.63 -0.52
C PRO A 82 -19.90 -1.68 0.97
N ILE A 83 -19.38 -0.56 1.50
CA ILE A 83 -18.79 -0.44 2.84
C ILE A 83 -19.66 0.45 3.77
N ILE A 84 -19.51 0.24 5.09
CA ILE A 84 -20.40 0.66 6.21
C ILE A 84 -20.89 2.12 6.16
N GLY A 85 -22.20 2.31 6.41
CA GLY A 85 -22.92 3.58 6.26
C GLY A 85 -22.92 4.58 7.44
N LEU A 86 -23.39 5.79 7.14
CA LEU A 86 -23.18 7.03 7.92
C LEU A 86 -23.76 7.07 9.35
N ALA A 87 -24.79 6.28 9.64
CA ALA A 87 -25.54 6.35 10.90
C ALA A 87 -24.75 5.87 12.14
N GLY A 88 -23.71 5.05 11.95
CA GLY A 88 -22.89 4.54 13.06
C GLY A 88 -22.05 5.62 13.75
N TYR A 89 -21.41 6.49 12.96
CA TYR A 89 -20.46 7.49 13.47
C TYR A 89 -21.12 8.57 14.32
N GLN A 90 -22.32 9.04 13.94
CA GLN A 90 -23.05 10.06 14.71
C GLN A 90 -23.34 9.59 16.15
N ARG A 91 -23.68 8.31 16.33
CA ARG A 91 -24.02 7.75 17.65
C ARG A 91 -22.80 7.58 18.57
N LEU A 92 -21.59 7.50 18.01
CA LEU A 92 -20.35 7.44 18.79
C LEU A 92 -20.02 8.81 19.38
N TYR A 93 -19.99 9.86 18.54
CA TYR A 93 -19.55 11.19 18.96
C TYR A 93 -20.62 12.01 19.70
N TRP A 94 -21.91 11.77 19.41
CA TRP A 94 -23.01 12.41 20.16
C TRP A 94 -22.96 12.10 21.66
N ASN A 95 -22.46 10.91 22.04
CA ASN A 95 -22.40 10.48 23.45
C ASN A 95 -21.13 10.92 24.18
N GLN A 96 -20.27 11.73 23.55
CA GLN A 96 -19.01 12.21 24.13
C GLN A 96 -19.05 13.73 24.30
N PRO A 97 -18.71 14.26 25.49
CA PRO A 97 -18.69 15.71 25.72
C PRO A 97 -17.52 16.39 24.98
N PRO A 98 -17.54 17.73 24.82
CA PRO A 98 -16.49 18.48 24.13
C PRO A 98 -15.07 18.16 24.64
N GLU A 99 -14.88 18.10 25.96
CA GLU A 99 -13.59 17.81 26.58
C GLU A 99 -12.99 16.50 26.06
N PHE A 100 -13.82 15.47 25.85
CA PHE A 100 -13.36 14.17 25.38
C PHE A 100 -13.06 14.20 23.88
N ASN A 101 -13.95 14.76 23.06
CA ASN A 101 -13.76 14.81 21.61
C ASN A 101 -12.53 15.66 21.23
N SER A 102 -12.38 16.83 21.87
CA SER A 102 -11.24 17.71 21.66
C SER A 102 -9.93 17.15 22.22
N ASN A 103 -9.90 16.62 23.45
CA ASN A 103 -8.65 16.05 23.97
C ASN A 103 -8.19 14.83 23.16
N ASN A 104 -9.09 13.96 22.70
CA ASN A 104 -8.73 12.80 21.87
C ASN A 104 -7.94 13.15 20.61
N ILE A 105 -8.24 14.29 19.95
CA ILE A 105 -7.54 14.69 18.73
C ILE A 105 -6.28 15.51 19.03
N TYR A 106 -6.23 16.24 20.15
CA TYR A 106 -5.04 17.00 20.58
C TYR A 106 -3.96 16.14 21.26
N GLU A 107 -4.35 15.20 22.12
CA GLU A 107 -3.46 14.33 22.93
C GLU A 107 -3.10 13.01 22.23
N GLY A 108 -3.79 12.66 21.13
CA GLY A 108 -3.42 11.52 20.31
C GLY A 108 -2.01 11.62 19.73
N VAL A 109 -1.52 10.52 19.13
CA VAL A 109 -0.14 10.37 18.58
C VAL A 109 0.28 11.43 17.52
N GLY A 110 -0.65 12.30 17.13
CA GLY A 110 -0.44 13.38 16.19
C GLY A 110 -0.31 12.92 14.74
N VAL A 111 -0.13 13.89 13.85
CA VAL A 111 0.10 13.63 12.41
C VAL A 111 1.53 13.19 12.10
N GLY A 112 2.45 13.20 13.09
CA GLY A 112 3.88 12.91 12.89
C GLY A 112 4.11 11.53 12.28
N SER A 113 3.56 10.48 12.88
CA SER A 113 3.68 9.09 12.39
C SER A 113 3.03 8.88 11.02
N LEU A 114 1.96 9.60 10.70
CA LEU A 114 1.33 9.58 9.37
C LEU A 114 2.21 10.27 8.31
N ARG A 115 2.92 11.35 8.67
CA ARG A 115 3.88 12.02 7.78
C ARG A 115 5.14 11.18 7.55
N GLU A 116 5.68 10.56 8.59
CA GLU A 116 6.78 9.59 8.48
C GLU A 116 6.38 8.42 7.57
N LEU A 117 5.16 7.89 7.75
CA LEU A 117 4.63 6.83 6.89
C LEU A 117 4.47 7.27 5.44
N LEU A 118 3.96 8.49 5.19
CA LEU A 118 3.82 9.05 3.85
C LEU A 118 5.17 9.23 3.15
N LEU A 119 6.22 9.64 3.88
CA LEU A 119 7.58 9.71 3.37
C LEU A 119 8.10 8.32 3.00
N GLY A 120 7.95 7.33 3.89
CA GLY A 120 8.37 5.95 3.62
C GLY A 120 7.69 5.33 2.40
N PHE A 121 6.42 5.64 2.13
CA PHE A 121 5.75 5.22 0.89
C PHE A 121 6.34 5.88 -0.36
N ARG A 122 6.65 7.18 -0.32
CA ARG A 122 7.28 7.90 -1.44
C ARG A 122 8.70 7.43 -1.74
N ASP A 123 9.45 7.06 -0.70
CA ASP A 123 10.77 6.44 -0.86
C ASP A 123 10.64 5.08 -1.58
N VAL A 124 9.64 4.27 -1.23
CA VAL A 124 9.32 3.00 -1.92
C VAL A 124 8.90 3.24 -3.38
N GLU A 125 8.06 4.24 -3.68
CA GLU A 125 7.70 4.60 -5.07
C GLU A 125 8.95 4.93 -5.92
N ALA A 126 9.86 5.72 -5.37
CA ALA A 126 11.11 6.09 -6.05
C ALA A 126 12.03 4.87 -6.26
N GLU A 127 12.13 3.97 -5.29
CA GLU A 127 12.87 2.71 -5.44
C GLU A 127 12.25 1.79 -6.51
N LEU A 128 10.91 1.71 -6.56
CA LEU A 128 10.19 0.88 -7.55
C LEU A 128 10.37 1.42 -8.99
N ASP A 129 10.39 2.74 -9.20
CA ASP A 129 10.67 3.32 -10.52
C ASP A 129 12.11 3.04 -10.96
N VAL A 130 13.10 3.26 -10.08
CA VAL A 130 14.51 2.92 -10.35
C VAL A 130 14.66 1.43 -10.63
N PHE A 131 13.93 0.57 -9.93
CA PHE A 131 13.93 -0.87 -10.14
C PHE A 131 13.29 -1.27 -11.47
N SER A 132 12.12 -0.73 -11.82
CA SER A 132 11.44 -0.96 -13.11
C SER A 132 12.35 -0.60 -14.29
N ASN A 133 12.98 0.57 -14.23
CA ASN A 133 13.97 1.02 -15.22
C ASN A 133 15.18 0.10 -15.34
N ARG A 134 15.62 -0.56 -14.25
CA ARG A 134 16.69 -1.57 -14.28
C ARG A 134 16.21 -2.88 -14.89
N LEU A 135 15.02 -3.34 -14.52
CA LEU A 135 14.41 -4.57 -15.05
C LEU A 135 14.24 -4.49 -16.57
N GLN A 136 13.71 -3.38 -17.09
CA GLN A 136 13.53 -3.20 -18.53
C GLN A 136 14.86 -3.18 -19.31
N LYS A 137 15.88 -2.49 -18.79
CA LYS A 137 17.24 -2.48 -19.39
C LYS A 137 17.88 -3.86 -19.40
N TRP A 138 17.61 -4.64 -18.35
CA TRP A 138 18.13 -5.99 -18.22
C TRP A 138 17.40 -6.98 -19.15
N GLU A 139 16.07 -6.87 -19.28
CA GLU A 139 15.27 -7.65 -20.24
C GLU A 139 15.75 -7.43 -21.68
N ASN A 140 15.97 -6.16 -22.08
CA ASN A 140 16.47 -5.83 -23.41
C ASN A 140 17.83 -6.50 -23.68
N ARG A 141 18.76 -6.44 -22.72
CA ARG A 141 20.07 -7.08 -22.84
C ARG A 141 20.00 -8.60 -22.97
N LEU A 142 19.10 -9.26 -22.24
CA LEU A 142 18.88 -10.70 -22.44
C LEU A 142 18.47 -11.00 -23.89
N ARG A 143 17.46 -10.27 -24.39
CA ARG A 143 16.92 -10.48 -25.75
C ARG A 143 17.95 -10.16 -26.86
N GLU A 144 18.90 -9.27 -26.60
CA GLU A 144 20.00 -8.92 -27.51
C GLU A 144 21.16 -9.94 -27.50
N GLN A 145 21.46 -10.56 -26.36
CA GLN A 145 22.75 -11.25 -26.12
C GLN A 145 22.61 -12.75 -25.82
N TRP A 146 21.39 -13.25 -25.57
CA TRP A 146 21.14 -14.64 -25.21
C TRP A 146 19.95 -15.20 -25.98
N SER A 147 20.11 -16.38 -26.55
CA SER A 147 19.12 -17.05 -27.40
C SER A 147 19.00 -18.53 -27.06
N GLY A 148 17.82 -19.11 -27.32
CA GLY A 148 17.49 -20.51 -27.04
C GLY A 148 16.42 -20.67 -25.96
N PRO A 149 15.99 -21.91 -25.65
CA PRO A 149 14.83 -22.15 -24.79
C PRO A 149 14.95 -21.54 -23.39
N ALA A 150 16.14 -21.53 -22.80
CA ALA A 150 16.38 -20.90 -21.50
C ALA A 150 16.26 -19.37 -21.54
N ALA A 151 16.69 -18.74 -22.64
CA ALA A 151 16.57 -17.30 -22.85
C ALA A 151 15.09 -16.89 -23.07
N GLU A 152 14.33 -17.70 -23.79
CA GLU A 152 12.89 -17.50 -24.00
C GLU A 152 12.09 -17.66 -22.69
N GLN A 153 12.41 -18.69 -21.89
CA GLN A 153 11.83 -18.87 -20.56
C GLN A 153 12.18 -17.70 -19.63
N ALA A 154 13.44 -17.25 -19.62
CA ALA A 154 13.83 -16.07 -18.85
C ALA A 154 13.10 -14.80 -19.31
N ALA A 155 13.02 -14.53 -20.61
CA ALA A 155 12.29 -13.37 -21.14
C ALA A 155 10.78 -13.41 -20.81
N THR A 156 10.18 -14.60 -20.77
CA THR A 156 8.80 -14.81 -20.32
C THR A 156 8.63 -14.45 -18.84
N THR A 157 9.48 -15.00 -17.97
CA THR A 157 9.51 -14.67 -16.53
C THR A 157 9.74 -13.17 -16.28
N ALA A 158 10.63 -12.53 -17.05
CA ALA A 158 10.87 -11.09 -16.98
C ALA A 158 9.63 -10.27 -17.35
N THR A 159 8.92 -10.68 -18.41
CA THR A 159 7.68 -10.04 -18.86
C THR A 159 6.58 -10.12 -17.80
N GLU A 160 6.42 -11.28 -17.15
CA GLU A 160 5.43 -11.46 -16.07
C GLU A 160 5.79 -10.67 -14.81
N LEU A 161 7.07 -10.63 -14.44
CA LEU A 161 7.56 -9.79 -13.35
C LEU A 161 7.30 -8.30 -13.63
N ASN A 162 7.57 -7.82 -14.85
CA ASN A 162 7.32 -6.43 -15.24
C ASN A 162 5.83 -6.08 -15.19
N ARG A 163 4.95 -6.99 -15.66
CA ARG A 163 3.48 -6.84 -15.52
C ARG A 163 3.03 -6.76 -14.06
N TRP A 164 3.61 -7.57 -13.17
CA TRP A 164 3.32 -7.50 -11.74
C TRP A 164 3.85 -6.19 -11.13
N MET A 165 5.06 -5.76 -11.49
CA MET A 165 5.67 -4.50 -11.04
C MET A 165 4.82 -3.29 -11.39
N CYS A 166 4.31 -3.19 -12.63
CA CYS A 166 3.44 -2.08 -13.03
C CYS A 166 2.17 -1.99 -12.16
N VAL A 167 1.55 -3.14 -11.83
CA VAL A 167 0.39 -3.15 -10.92
C VAL A 167 0.81 -2.75 -9.51
N PHE A 168 1.92 -3.27 -9.00
CA PHE A 168 2.40 -2.98 -7.64
C PHE A 168 2.81 -1.50 -7.46
N ILE A 169 3.31 -0.84 -8.51
CA ILE A 169 3.56 0.61 -8.53
C ILE A 169 2.24 1.39 -8.39
N THR A 170 1.20 1.03 -9.16
CA THR A 170 -0.14 1.64 -9.02
C THR A 170 -0.72 1.42 -7.62
N GLU A 171 -0.64 0.20 -7.09
CA GLU A 171 -1.08 -0.11 -5.72
C GLU A 171 -0.33 0.76 -4.68
N THR A 172 0.97 0.96 -4.86
CA THR A 172 1.76 1.80 -3.97
C THR A 172 1.29 3.25 -4.02
N ALA A 173 1.02 3.80 -5.21
CA ALA A 173 0.47 5.16 -5.37
C ALA A 173 -0.92 5.32 -4.73
N GLU A 174 -1.80 4.34 -4.87
CA GLU A 174 -3.12 4.33 -4.20
C GLU A 174 -2.98 4.36 -2.67
N ALA A 175 -2.02 3.61 -2.12
CA ALA A 175 -1.72 3.62 -0.69
C ALA A 175 -1.15 4.97 -0.22
N THR A 176 -0.23 5.58 -0.99
CA THR A 176 0.34 6.91 -0.73
C THR A 176 -0.75 7.97 -0.65
N ASP A 177 -1.66 8.01 -1.64
CA ASP A 177 -2.80 8.93 -1.69
C ASP A 177 -3.78 8.71 -0.51
N ALA A 178 -4.03 7.46 -0.14
CA ALA A 178 -4.87 7.14 1.00
C ALA A 178 -4.25 7.62 2.33
N VAL A 179 -2.95 7.39 2.56
CA VAL A 179 -2.24 7.91 3.75
C VAL A 179 -2.24 9.44 3.78
N ALA A 180 -1.99 10.09 2.64
CA ALA A 180 -2.03 11.55 2.53
C ALA A 180 -3.43 12.11 2.88
N THR A 181 -4.49 11.44 2.40
CA THR A 181 -5.88 11.80 2.70
C THR A 181 -6.19 11.65 4.20
N ILE A 182 -5.72 10.59 4.86
CA ILE A 182 -5.87 10.38 6.31
C ILE A 182 -5.15 11.48 7.11
N GLY A 183 -3.95 11.87 6.69
CA GLY A 183 -3.21 12.98 7.30
C GLY A 183 -3.95 14.32 7.21
N GLN A 184 -4.42 14.68 6.01
CA GLN A 184 -5.22 15.90 5.79
C GLN A 184 -6.54 15.89 6.56
N ALA A 185 -7.18 14.72 6.68
CA ALA A 185 -8.38 14.56 7.51
C ALA A 185 -8.09 14.83 8.99
N TYR A 186 -6.97 14.34 9.52
CA TYR A 186 -6.59 14.59 10.92
C TYR A 186 -6.33 16.08 11.17
N GLU A 187 -5.58 16.74 10.28
CA GLU A 187 -5.28 18.17 10.41
C GLU A 187 -6.56 19.02 10.38
N ARG A 188 -7.43 18.81 9.38
CA ARG A 188 -8.70 19.55 9.27
C ARG A 188 -9.66 19.27 10.44
N ALA A 189 -9.64 18.07 11.02
CA ALA A 189 -10.46 17.76 12.18
C ALA A 189 -9.91 18.40 13.45
N ARG A 190 -8.59 18.44 13.61
CA ARG A 190 -7.90 19.12 14.74
C ARG A 190 -8.13 20.63 14.73
N ASP A 191 -8.17 21.23 13.54
CA ASP A 191 -8.49 22.65 13.34
C ASP A 191 -10.01 22.93 13.44
N GLY A 192 -10.85 21.90 13.36
CA GLY A 192 -12.31 22.00 13.33
C GLY A 192 -13.01 21.76 14.68
N VAL A 193 -12.34 21.14 15.65
CA VAL A 193 -12.81 21.03 17.05
C VAL A 193 -12.49 22.29 17.85
N ILE A 194 -13.18 22.50 18.96
CA ILE A 194 -12.92 23.60 19.89
C ILE A 194 -11.59 23.36 20.64
N PRO A 195 -10.69 24.35 20.75
CA PRO A 195 -9.47 24.17 21.53
C PRO A 195 -9.79 23.82 23.01
N PRO A 196 -9.15 22.79 23.61
CA PRO A 196 -9.45 22.37 24.99
C PRO A 196 -9.47 23.49 26.03
N LYS A 197 -8.63 24.52 25.84
CA LYS A 197 -8.58 25.69 26.72
C LYS A 197 -9.87 26.53 26.70
N ALA A 198 -10.54 26.66 25.56
CA ALA A 198 -11.80 27.39 25.46
C ALA A 198 -12.95 26.65 26.19
N ILE A 199 -12.92 25.31 26.15
CA ILE A 199 -13.86 24.47 26.90
C ILE A 199 -13.60 24.63 28.41
N GLU A 200 -12.34 24.53 28.85
CA GLU A 200 -11.93 24.76 30.24
C GLU A 200 -12.40 26.14 30.74
N ASP A 201 -12.10 27.22 30.01
CA ASP A 201 -12.43 28.59 30.42
C ASP A 201 -13.95 28.80 30.56
N ASN A 202 -14.76 28.26 29.63
CA ASN A 202 -16.23 28.29 29.73
C ASN A 202 -16.74 27.52 30.97
N ARG A 203 -16.21 26.32 31.22
CA ARG A 203 -16.64 25.46 32.35
C ARG A 203 -16.24 26.06 33.70
N THR A 204 -15.03 26.63 33.81
CA THR A 204 -14.57 27.34 35.00
C THR A 204 -15.43 28.58 35.26
N GLN A 205 -15.62 29.46 34.26
CA GLN A 205 -16.43 30.66 34.45
C GLN A 205 -17.88 30.33 34.88
N ARG A 206 -18.46 29.25 34.34
CA ARG A 206 -19.79 28.79 34.73
C ARG A 206 -19.82 28.34 36.20
N ALA A 207 -18.80 27.60 36.65
CA ALA A 207 -18.71 27.12 38.02
C ALA A 207 -18.56 28.27 39.03
N ASP A 208 -17.73 29.27 38.70
CA ASP A 208 -17.52 30.45 39.54
C ASP A 208 -18.83 31.25 39.72
N LEU A 209 -19.53 31.56 38.64
CA LEU A 209 -20.81 32.28 38.68
C LEU A 209 -21.92 31.50 39.42
N ALA A 210 -21.92 30.18 39.32
CA ALA A 210 -22.83 29.33 40.08
C ALA A 210 -22.50 29.35 41.59
N SER A 211 -21.21 29.42 41.95
CA SER A 211 -20.74 29.57 43.33
C SER A 211 -21.11 30.93 43.93
N GLU A 212 -20.90 32.03 43.19
CA GLU A 212 -21.30 33.38 43.58
C GLU A 212 -22.82 33.49 43.80
N GLN A 213 -23.62 32.86 42.93
CA GLN A 213 -25.07 32.79 43.08
C GLN A 213 -25.49 31.93 44.29
N ALA A 214 -24.82 30.81 44.54
CA ALA A 214 -25.09 29.95 45.70
C ALA A 214 -24.71 30.60 47.03
N ALA A 215 -23.68 31.45 47.05
CA ALA A 215 -23.31 32.30 48.18
C ALA A 215 -24.30 33.46 48.43
N GLY A 216 -25.29 33.65 47.54
CA GLY A 216 -26.32 34.68 47.66
C GLY A 216 -25.83 36.11 47.40
N LEU A 217 -24.64 36.27 46.80
CA LEU A 217 -24.00 37.56 46.60
C LEU A 217 -24.68 38.36 45.47
N VAL A 218 -24.86 37.75 44.30
CA VAL A 218 -25.43 38.35 43.09
C VAL A 218 -26.18 37.26 42.30
N ARG A 219 -27.14 37.66 41.44
CA ARG A 219 -27.80 36.74 40.48
C ARG A 219 -27.10 36.79 39.12
N HIS A 220 -26.74 35.62 38.60
CA HIS A 220 -26.04 35.42 37.34
C HIS A 220 -26.84 34.57 36.33
N ASP A 221 -28.11 34.27 36.63
CA ASP A 221 -29.04 33.43 35.84
C ASP A 221 -28.86 33.56 34.30
N LYS A 222 -28.82 34.80 33.76
CA LYS A 222 -28.62 35.04 32.33
C LYS A 222 -27.23 34.59 31.84
N LYS A 223 -26.16 34.92 32.55
CA LYS A 223 -24.78 34.64 32.11
C LYS A 223 -24.45 33.15 32.22
N ILE A 224 -25.00 32.46 33.21
CA ILE A 224 -24.93 30.99 33.30
C ILE A 224 -25.62 30.36 32.09
N SER A 225 -26.82 30.83 31.72
CA SER A 225 -27.53 30.34 30.53
C SER A 225 -26.81 30.63 29.21
N GLU A 226 -26.07 31.75 29.11
CA GLU A 226 -25.22 32.05 27.93
C GLU A 226 -24.05 31.05 27.83
N LEU A 227 -23.40 30.73 28.95
CA LEU A 227 -22.27 29.78 29.00
C LEU A 227 -22.70 28.33 28.75
N ASP A 228 -23.90 27.95 29.15
CA ASP A 228 -24.46 26.63 28.81
C ASP A 228 -24.80 26.52 27.32
N ALA A 229 -25.44 27.54 26.74
CA ALA A 229 -25.72 27.55 25.30
C ALA A 229 -24.44 27.57 24.43
N GLU A 230 -23.37 28.21 24.89
CA GLU A 230 -22.04 28.18 24.24
C GLU A 230 -21.42 26.77 24.31
N TYR A 231 -21.52 26.08 25.44
CA TYR A 231 -21.01 24.72 25.59
C TYR A 231 -21.79 23.69 24.77
N ASP A 232 -23.11 23.85 24.63
CA ASP A 232 -23.91 23.03 23.71
C ASP A 232 -23.47 23.24 22.24
N GLN A 233 -23.03 24.46 21.87
CA GLN A 233 -22.43 24.71 20.55
C GLN A 233 -21.06 24.03 20.42
N PHE A 234 -20.21 24.07 21.45
CA PHE A 234 -18.94 23.34 21.45
C PHE A 234 -19.15 21.84 21.21
N TRP A 235 -20.17 21.24 21.84
CA TRP A 235 -20.51 19.83 21.67
C TRP A 235 -20.89 19.51 20.22
N MET A 236 -21.77 20.31 19.62
CA MET A 236 -22.17 20.12 18.23
C MET A 236 -20.99 20.28 17.26
N THR A 237 -20.15 21.30 17.44
CA THR A 237 -18.95 21.53 16.62
C THR A 237 -17.98 20.35 16.68
N ASP A 238 -17.63 19.90 17.89
CA ASP A 238 -16.71 18.78 18.09
C ASP A 238 -17.23 17.47 17.49
N MET A 239 -18.53 17.20 17.70
CA MET A 239 -19.18 16.02 17.15
C MET A 239 -19.14 16.04 15.62
N GLU A 240 -19.46 17.16 14.98
CA GLU A 240 -19.46 17.28 13.52
C GLU A 240 -18.06 17.10 12.92
N ALA A 241 -17.04 17.72 13.53
CA ALA A 241 -15.64 17.58 13.12
C ALA A 241 -15.18 16.11 13.18
N MET A 242 -15.48 15.41 14.29
CA MET A 242 -15.10 14.01 14.48
C MET A 242 -15.91 13.03 13.62
N CYS A 243 -17.20 13.32 13.36
CA CYS A 243 -18.02 12.54 12.42
C CYS A 243 -17.53 12.68 10.97
N TRP A 244 -17.08 13.87 10.58
CA TRP A 244 -16.45 14.10 9.27
C TRP A 244 -15.11 13.37 9.17
N TYR A 245 -14.29 13.45 10.23
CA TYR A 245 -12.99 12.81 10.30
C TYR A 245 -13.04 11.30 10.06
N GLU A 246 -13.81 10.54 10.85
CA GLU A 246 -13.88 9.08 10.68
C GLU A 246 -14.50 8.68 9.33
N ARG A 247 -15.39 9.50 8.76
CA ARG A 247 -15.90 9.27 7.39
C ARG A 247 -14.80 9.44 6.35
N ALA A 248 -13.98 10.49 6.46
CA ALA A 248 -12.87 10.74 5.55
C ALA A 248 -11.79 9.66 5.65
N VAL A 249 -11.43 9.26 6.87
CA VAL A 249 -10.50 8.14 7.14
C VAL A 249 -11.07 6.83 6.62
N GLY A 250 -12.35 6.56 6.87
CA GLY A 250 -13.06 5.41 6.33
C GLY A 250 -12.91 5.33 4.82
N ILE A 251 -13.35 6.35 4.08
CA ILE A 251 -13.26 6.43 2.61
C ILE A 251 -11.81 6.29 2.12
N ALA A 252 -10.84 6.89 2.79
CA ALA A 252 -9.43 6.73 2.43
C ALA A 252 -8.94 5.29 2.57
N LEU A 253 -9.34 4.58 3.64
CA LEU A 253 -9.03 3.16 3.82
C LEU A 253 -9.76 2.28 2.79
N MET A 254 -10.94 2.65 2.30
CA MET A 254 -11.61 1.93 1.19
C MET A 254 -10.82 2.02 -0.12
N ARG A 255 -9.99 3.06 -0.28
CA ARG A 255 -9.15 3.29 -1.46
C ARG A 255 -7.74 2.71 -1.33
N MET A 256 -7.43 2.04 -0.22
CA MET A 256 -6.18 1.30 -0.08
C MET A 256 -6.18 0.07 -1.00
N PRO A 257 -5.04 -0.28 -1.61
CA PRO A 257 -4.95 -1.37 -2.58
C PRO A 257 -5.13 -2.76 -1.95
N VAL A 258 -5.61 -3.69 -2.78
CA VAL A 258 -5.56 -5.13 -2.51
C VAL A 258 -4.24 -5.70 -3.04
N TRP A 259 -3.17 -5.53 -2.26
CA TRP A 259 -1.78 -5.88 -2.62
C TRP A 259 -1.57 -7.20 -3.39
N LYS A 260 -1.44 -7.10 -4.72
CA LYS A 260 -1.37 -8.25 -5.62
C LYS A 260 -0.20 -9.15 -5.27
N LYS A 261 -0.52 -10.44 -5.16
CA LYS A 261 0.48 -11.48 -4.89
C LYS A 261 1.37 -11.71 -6.12
N LEU A 262 2.67 -11.92 -5.90
CA LEU A 262 3.63 -12.29 -6.93
C LEU A 262 3.22 -13.61 -7.62
N PRO A 263 3.35 -13.73 -8.95
CA PRO A 263 2.95 -14.94 -9.68
C PRO A 263 3.97 -16.08 -9.50
N TRP A 264 3.96 -16.74 -8.34
CA TRP A 264 4.91 -17.78 -7.93
C TRP A 264 5.09 -18.97 -8.89
N ARG A 265 4.18 -19.19 -9.87
CA ARG A 265 4.30 -20.26 -10.88
C ARG A 265 5.19 -19.90 -12.08
N ALA A 266 5.48 -18.61 -12.32
CA ALA A 266 6.24 -18.13 -13.49
C ALA A 266 7.76 -18.32 -13.39
N PHE A 267 8.26 -18.58 -12.18
CA PHE A 267 9.69 -18.56 -11.84
C PHE A 267 10.31 -19.96 -11.78
N GLY A 268 9.54 -21.00 -12.13
CA GLY A 268 10.06 -22.33 -12.35
C GLY A 268 10.84 -22.37 -13.66
N LEU A 269 12.11 -21.96 -13.64
CA LEU A 269 13.12 -22.53 -14.52
C LEU A 269 13.24 -24.01 -14.13
N ALA A 270 12.28 -24.81 -14.59
CA ALA A 270 12.33 -26.25 -14.50
C ALA A 270 13.68 -26.66 -15.09
N SER A 271 14.44 -27.45 -14.34
CA SER A 271 15.73 -27.95 -14.80
C SER A 271 15.50 -28.72 -16.10
N VAL A 272 15.69 -28.03 -17.24
CA VAL A 272 15.86 -28.66 -18.55
C VAL A 272 17.24 -29.29 -18.49
N ARG A 273 17.28 -30.39 -17.74
CA ARG A 273 18.30 -31.42 -17.83
C ARG A 273 18.12 -31.98 -19.22
N GLU A 274 18.76 -31.32 -20.19
CA GLU A 274 18.94 -31.90 -21.51
C GLU A 274 19.51 -33.29 -21.27
N ARG A 275 18.70 -34.29 -21.59
CA ARG A 275 19.23 -35.63 -21.74
C ARG A 275 20.05 -35.54 -23.01
N GLY A 276 21.38 -35.45 -22.85
CA GLY A 276 22.30 -35.74 -23.93
C GLY A 276 21.86 -37.05 -24.60
N GLY A 277 21.90 -37.06 -25.94
CA GLY A 277 21.45 -38.16 -26.78
C GLY A 277 22.31 -39.42 -26.69
#